data_AF-A0A170T2J8-F1
#
_entry.id   AF-A0A170T2J8-F1
#
_cell.length_a   1.000
_cell.length_b   1.000
_cell.length_c   1.000
_cell.angle_alpha   90.00
_cell.angle_beta   90.00
_cell.angle_gamma   90.00
#
_symmetry.space_group_name_H-M   'P 1'
#
loop_
_entity.id
_entity.type
_entity.pdbx_description
1 polymer ?
#
loop_
_entity_poly.entity_id
_entity_poly.type
_entity_poly.pdbx_seq_one_letter_code
_entity_poly.pdbx_strand_id
1 'polypeptide(L)'
;MKTIAVDEETWEAIKKLKAKLDAKSYSEVLKKLIEVWHLVELDMKAEKVALDEDEADLVLSILKDREKYYSLKTKGGTYNEKTTSKNSI
;
A
#
# COMPACT_ATOMS: atom_id res chain seq x y z
N MET A 1 19.94 1.28 -5.14
CA MET A 1 19.58 0.72 -3.83
C MET A 1 20.00 1.72 -2.77
N LYS A 2 19.17 2.02 -1.76
CA LYS A 2 19.53 2.89 -0.64
C LYS A 2 19.68 2.02 0.62
N THR A 3 20.63 2.35 1.48
CA THR A 3 20.94 1.59 2.69
C THR A 3 20.42 2.34 3.91
N ILE A 4 19.98 1.58 4.92
CA ILE A 4 19.59 2.06 6.24
C ILE A 4 20.44 1.33 7.27
N ALA A 5 21.03 2.09 8.19
CA ALA A 5 21.72 1.52 9.33
C ALA A 5 20.70 1.23 10.43
N VAL A 6 20.84 0.07 11.06
CA VAL A 6 20.04 -0.36 12.21
C VAL A 6 20.99 -0.94 13.25
N ASP A 7 20.62 -0.82 14.52
CA ASP A 7 21.34 -1.48 15.60
C ASP A 7 21.12 -3.01 15.57
N GLU A 8 21.93 -3.74 16.36
CA GLU A 8 21.91 -5.20 16.38
C GLU A 8 20.59 -5.78 16.91
N GLU A 9 19.95 -5.11 17.88
CA GLU A 9 18.68 -5.55 18.44
C GLU A 9 17.57 -5.47 17.38
N THR A 10 17.48 -4.34 16.68
CA THR A 10 16.59 -4.12 15.55
C THR A 10 16.86 -5.14 14.44
N TRP A 11 18.13 -5.43 14.15
CA TRP A 11 18.52 -6.40 13.13
C TRP A 11 18.03 -7.82 13.46
N GLU A 12 18.21 -8.27 14.70
CA GLU A 12 17.73 -9.56 15.18
C GLU A 12 16.19 -9.65 15.16
N ALA A 13 15.50 -8.57 15.52
CA ALA A 13 14.05 -8.51 15.43
C ALA A 13 13.57 -8.67 13.97
N ILE A 14 14.21 -7.96 13.03
CA ILE A 14 13.88 -8.04 11.59
C ILE A 14 14.15 -9.46 11.03
N LYS A 15 15.23 -10.13 11.44
CA LYS A 15 15.50 -11.53 11.03
C LYS A 15 14.39 -12.47 11.49
N LYS A 16 14.01 -12.39 12.77
CA LYS A 16 12.93 -13.20 13.34
C LYS A 16 11.62 -12.94 12.62
N LEU A 17 11.33 -11.68 12.30
CA LEU A 17 10.12 -11.31 11.57
C LEU A 17 10.13 -11.85 10.14
N LYS A 18 11.27 -11.77 9.44
CA LYS A 18 11.44 -12.37 8.11
C LYS A 18 11.11 -13.85 8.10
N ALA A 19 11.60 -14.60 9.10
CA ALA A 19 11.35 -16.03 9.23
C ALA A 19 9.87 -16.33 9.54
N LYS A 20 9.24 -15.57 10.45
CA LYS A 20 7.82 -15.73 10.78
C LYS A 20 6.89 -15.45 9.60
N LEU A 21 7.23 -14.45 8.78
CA LEU A 21 6.44 -14.04 7.63
C LEU A 21 6.76 -14.81 6.35
N ASP A 22 7.73 -15.73 6.39
CA ASP A 22 8.29 -16.42 5.23
C ASP A 22 8.64 -15.46 4.07
N ALA A 23 9.18 -14.29 4.40
CA ALA A 23 9.45 -13.24 3.43
C ALA A 23 10.75 -13.53 2.65
N LYS A 24 10.76 -13.26 1.35
CA LYS A 24 11.88 -13.51 0.45
C LYS A 24 13.03 -12.53 0.66
N SER A 25 12.74 -11.32 1.12
CA SER A 25 13.74 -10.26 1.36
C SER A 25 13.40 -9.38 2.55
N TYR A 26 14.40 -8.69 3.10
CA TYR A 26 14.18 -7.69 4.16
C TYR A 26 13.37 -6.49 3.67
N SER A 27 13.50 -6.11 2.39
CA SER A 27 12.66 -5.07 1.79
C SER A 27 11.18 -5.46 1.77
N GLU A 28 10.87 -6.75 1.58
CA GLU A 28 9.50 -7.26 1.64
C GLU A 28 8.96 -7.21 3.08
N VAL A 29 9.78 -7.55 4.07
CA VAL A 29 9.43 -7.40 5.49
C VAL A 29 9.07 -5.95 5.81
N LEU A 30 9.91 -5.00 5.38
CA LEU A 30 9.67 -3.57 5.61
C LEU A 30 8.40 -3.08 4.92
N LYS A 31 8.12 -3.53 3.68
CA LYS A 31 6.87 -3.18 2.98
C LYS A 31 5.64 -3.68 3.75
N LYS A 32 5.64 -4.93 4.19
CA LYS A 32 4.54 -5.50 4.98
C LYS A 32 4.36 -4.75 6.31
N LEU A 33 5.44 -4.39 6.99
CA LEU A 33 5.37 -3.58 8.21
C LEU A 33 4.72 -2.21 7.97
N ILE A 34 5.10 -1.54 6.88
CA ILE A 34 4.50 -0.24 6.51
C ILE A 34 3.01 -0.39 6.19
N GLU A 35 2.63 -1.43 5.45
CA GLU A 35 1.23 -1.72 5.12
C GLU A 35 0.39 -1.96 6.39
N VAL A 36 0.89 -2.81 7.30
CA VAL A 36 0.21 -3.09 8.58
C VAL A 36 0.12 -1.85 9.45
N TRP A 37 1.18 -1.03 9.50
CA TRP A 37 1.16 0.23 10.24
C TRP A 37 0.05 1.17 9.75
N HIS A 38 -0.11 1.34 8.43
CA HIS A 38 -1.17 2.18 7.89
C HIS A 38 -2.57 1.67 8.25
N LEU A 39 -2.77 0.35 8.29
CA LEU A 39 -4.05 -0.24 8.69
C LEU A 39 -4.34 0.02 10.18
N VAL A 40 -3.35 -0.21 11.05
CA VAL A 40 -3.50 0.03 12.48
C VAL A 40 -3.73 1.52 12.77
N GLU A 41 -2.99 2.41 12.10
CA GLU A 41 -3.19 3.86 12.25
C GLU A 41 -4.60 4.29 11.79
N LEU A 42 -5.11 3.68 10.72
CA LEU A 42 -6.47 3.92 10.24
C LEU A 42 -7.52 3.44 11.25
N ASP A 43 -7.39 2.22 11.76
CA ASP A 43 -8.28 1.67 12.79
C ASP A 43 -8.29 2.54 14.04
N MET A 44 -7.11 2.92 14.55
CA MET A 44 -6.99 3.79 15.72
C MET A 44 -7.60 5.17 15.52
N LYS A 45 -7.60 5.70 14.29
CA LYS A 45 -8.26 6.97 13.95
C LYS A 45 -9.76 6.76 13.82
N ALA A 46 -10.20 5.68 13.19
CA ALA A 46 -11.61 5.35 13.02
C ALA A 46 -12.31 5.12 14.38
N GLU A 47 -11.66 4.42 15.31
CA GLU A 47 -12.19 4.21 16.67
C GLU A 47 -12.46 5.52 17.44
N LYS A 48 -11.73 6.59 17.12
CA LYS A 48 -11.90 7.90 17.77
C LYS A 48 -12.98 8.75 17.12
N VAL A 49 -13.49 8.33 15.97
CA VAL A 49 -14.51 9.06 15.22
C VAL A 49 -15.86 8.44 15.59
N ALA A 50 -16.57 9.10 16.50
CA ALA A 50 -18.00 8.85 16.69
C ALA A 50 -18.74 9.67 15.64
N LEU A 51 -19.38 9.00 14.68
CA LEU A 51 -20.26 9.63 13.69
C LEU A 51 -21.70 9.38 14.10
N ASP A 52 -22.55 10.37 13.88
CA ASP A 52 -23.99 10.14 13.84
C ASP A 52 -24.41 9.47 12.50
N GLU A 53 -25.67 9.07 12.38
CA GLU A 53 -26.18 8.38 11.18
C GLU A 53 -26.01 9.21 9.90
N ASP A 54 -26.25 10.52 9.97
CA ASP A 54 -26.18 11.41 8.81
C ASP A 54 -24.73 11.56 8.33
N GLU A 55 -23.79 11.73 9.27
CA GLU A 55 -22.36 11.81 8.98
C GLU A 55 -21.80 10.47 8.46
N ALA A 56 -22.27 9.34 9.00
CA ALA A 56 -21.87 8.01 8.56
C ALA A 56 -22.30 7.74 7.11
N ASP A 57 -23.53 8.10 6.75
CA ASP A 57 -24.07 7.97 5.39
C ASP A 57 -23.28 8.82 4.38
N LEU A 58 -22.93 10.05 4.76
CA LEU A 58 -22.09 10.92 3.93
C LEU A 58 -20.70 10.31 3.71
N VAL A 59 -20.04 9.81 4.75
CA VAL A 59 -18.71 9.18 4.63
C VAL A 59 -18.78 7.93 3.76
N LEU A 60 -19.79 7.09 3.93
CA LEU A 60 -20.02 5.89 3.10
C LEU A 60 -20.21 6.24 1.62
N SER A 61 -20.93 7.32 1.32
CA SER A 61 -21.14 7.77 -0.06
C SER A 61 -19.83 8.18 -0.74
N ILE A 62 -18.97 8.94 -0.02
CA ILE A 62 -17.67 9.39 -0.52
C ILE A 62 -16.73 8.21 -0.76
N LEU A 63 -16.73 7.21 0.15
CA LEU A 63 -15.91 6.02 0.01
C LEU A 63 -16.30 5.18 -1.22
N LYS A 64 -17.60 4.97 -1.44
CA LYS A 64 -18.13 4.26 -2.62
C LYS A 64 -17.78 4.96 -3.93
N ASP A 65 -17.86 6.29 -3.96
CA ASP A 65 -17.49 7.07 -5.15
C ASP A 65 -16.00 6.97 -5.46
N ARG A 66 -15.14 6.94 -4.43
CA ARG A 66 -13.71 6.69 -4.59
C ARG A 66 -13.42 5.30 -5.13
N GLU A 67 -14.07 4.26 -4.61
CA GLU A 67 -13.91 2.89 -5.11
C GLU A 67 -14.30 2.79 -6.60
N LYS A 68 -15.41 3.44 -6.98
CA LYS A 68 -15.86 3.52 -8.38
C LYS A 68 -14.85 4.23 -9.27
N TYR A 69 -14.25 5.33 -8.79
CA TYR A 69 -13.22 6.05 -9.54
C TYR A 69 -11.96 5.20 -9.78
N TYR A 70 -11.48 4.49 -8.77
CA TYR A 70 -10.29 3.63 -8.91
C TYR A 70 -10.54 2.39 -9.78
N SER A 71 -11.73 1.79 -9.69
CA SER A 71 -12.12 0.64 -10.53
C SER A 71 -12.31 0.99 -12.00
N LEU A 72 -12.68 2.24 -12.32
CA LEU A 72 -12.72 2.75 -13.69
C LEU A 72 -11.30 2.99 -14.25
N LYS A 73 -10.37 3.46 -13.41
CA LYS A 73 -9.00 3.76 -13.82
C LYS A 73 -8.18 2.50 -14.16
N THR A 74 -8.48 1.36 -13.54
CA THR A 74 -7.77 0.09 -13.79
C THR A 74 -8.29 -0.67 -15.02
N LYS A 75 -9.48 -0.34 -15.53
CA LYS A 75 -10.05 -0.95 -16.76
C LYS A 75 -9.65 -0.26 -18.08
N GLY A 76 -8.90 0.84 -18.03
CA GLY A 76 -8.54 1.65 -19.20
C GLY A 76 -7.14 1.43 -19.80
N GLY A 77 -6.40 0.40 -19.38
CA GLY A 77 -4.98 0.22 -19.70
C GLY A 77 -4.64 -0.86 -20.73
N THR A 78 -5.14 -0.75 -21.96
CA THR A 78 -4.52 -1.42 -23.13
C THR A 78 -4.07 -0.36 -24.12
N TYR A 79 -2.90 0.24 -23.85
CA TYR A 79 -2.15 0.96 -24.88
C TYR A 79 -1.16 -0.02 -25.52
N ASN A 80 -1.42 -0.30 -26.79
CA ASN A 80 -0.68 -1.20 -27.66
C ASN A 80 0.60 -0.49 -28.12
N GLU A 81 1.77 -0.89 -27.60
CA GLU A 81 3.07 -0.38 -28.03
C GLU A 81 3.46 -1.04 -29.37
N LYS A 82 2.92 -0.53 -30.48
CA LYS A 82 3.47 -0.83 -31.81
C LYS A 82 4.74 -0.01 -32.02
N THR A 83 5.85 -0.66 -31.71
CA THR A 83 7.18 -0.53 -32.31
C THR A 83 7.25 0.41 -33.53
N THR A 84 8.00 1.50 -33.41
CA THR A 84 8.70 2.08 -34.57
C THR A 84 10.17 2.24 -34.20
N SER A 85 10.90 1.14 -34.33
CA SER A 85 12.36 1.14 -34.35
C SER A 85 12.82 1.58 -35.74
N LYS A 86 13.69 2.60 -35.75
CA LYS A 86 14.78 2.89 -36.70
C LYS A 86 14.53 2.62 -38.20
N ASN A 87 14.69 3.68 -39.00
CA ASN A 87 15.77 3.67 -39.98
C ASN A 87 16.26 5.08 -40.31
N SER A 88 17.52 5.31 -39.94
CA SER A 88 18.40 6.32 -40.51
C SER A 88 18.76 5.93 -41.93
N ILE A 89 18.62 6.84 -42.90
CA ILE A 89 19.59 7.13 -43.97
C ILE A 89 19.46 8.62 -44.30
#